data_AF-A0A084VXE6-F1
#
_entry.id   AF-A0A084VXE6-F1
#
_cell.length_a   1.000
_cell.length_b   1.000
_cell.length_c   1.000
_cell.angle_alpha   90.00
_cell.angle_beta   90.00
_cell.angle_gamma   90.00
#
_symmetry.space_group_name_H-M   'P 1'
#
loop_
_entity.id
_entity.type
_entity.pdbx_description
1 polymer ?
#
loop_
_entity_poly.entity_id
_entity_poly.type
_entity_poly.pdbx_seq_one_letter_code
_entity_poly.pdbx_strand_id
1 'polypeptide(L)'
;MFSADRQQVKLLDLQTMRCTTPVIDILHLLFTSTGHEVRQRHTGDLLLHYQRSLFDALDEHLCVLEDQKLAGKLQRGFEELFAYGRLRAEYDRCLPYGLGIAMWLLPAVTFNPNQILDLDEVTINDFKTNNHEKKIAQMVSVDYHKRMRDIALELYEQGVLQRLRNGCI
;
A
#
# COMPACT_ATOMS: atom_id res chain seq x y z
N MET A 1 17.08 -5.96 15.34
CA MET A 1 18.15 -5.71 14.36
C MET A 1 17.62 -4.78 13.28
N PHE A 2 17.55 -3.48 13.55
CA PHE A 2 17.29 -2.45 12.56
C PHE A 2 18.47 -1.49 12.64
N SER A 3 19.21 -1.34 11.53
CA SER A 3 20.36 -0.43 11.46
C SER A 3 19.88 1.01 11.61
N ALA A 4 20.57 1.80 12.42
CA ALA A 4 20.32 3.23 12.57
C ALA A 4 20.69 4.04 11.30
N ASP A 5 21.41 3.42 10.35
CA ASP A 5 21.68 4.00 9.04
C ASP A 5 20.44 3.86 8.16
N ARG A 6 19.72 4.98 8.01
CA ARG A 6 18.51 5.14 7.18
C ARG A 6 18.73 4.94 5.67
N GLN A 7 19.85 4.34 5.25
CA GLN A 7 20.24 4.23 3.84
C GLN A 7 19.87 2.89 3.18
N GLN A 8 19.45 1.87 3.94
CA GLN A 8 19.03 0.59 3.36
C GLN A 8 17.64 0.19 3.83
N VAL A 9 16.68 0.27 2.91
CA VAL A 9 15.35 -0.31 3.07
C VAL A 9 15.37 -1.72 2.52
N LYS A 10 14.86 -2.67 3.31
CA LYS A 10 14.65 -4.06 2.87
C LYS A 10 13.17 -4.37 2.92
N LEU A 11 12.62 -4.90 1.82
CA LEU A 11 11.28 -5.45 1.80
C LEU A 11 11.33 -6.84 2.45
N LEU A 12 10.49 -7.04 3.45
CA LEU A 12 10.35 -8.29 4.17
C LEU A 12 8.90 -8.77 4.05
N ASP A 13 8.64 -10.01 4.45
CA ASP A 13 7.30 -10.59 4.51
C ASP A 13 6.54 -10.57 3.18
N LEU A 14 6.95 -11.47 2.28
CA LEU A 14 6.42 -11.59 0.92
C LEU A 14 5.19 -12.52 0.83
N GLN A 15 4.52 -12.80 1.95
CA GLN A 15 3.45 -13.80 2.03
C GLN A 15 2.21 -13.50 1.16
N THR A 16 2.05 -12.25 0.71
CA THR A 16 0.94 -11.82 -0.16
C THR A 16 1.36 -11.54 -1.61
N MET A 17 2.59 -11.91 -2.00
CA MET A 17 3.10 -11.71 -3.37
C MET A 17 2.22 -12.43 -4.40
N ARG A 18 1.91 -11.73 -5.49
CA ARG A 18 1.11 -12.26 -6.61
C ARG A 18 1.36 -11.45 -7.88
N CYS A 19 1.11 -12.06 -9.03
CA CYS A 19 1.13 -11.35 -10.31
C CYS A 19 -0.12 -10.48 -10.44
N THR A 20 0.04 -9.17 -10.26
CA THR A 20 -1.03 -8.17 -10.38
C THR A 20 -0.46 -6.84 -10.86
N THR A 21 -1.33 -5.85 -11.04
CA THR A 21 -0.88 -4.47 -11.33
C THR A 21 -0.02 -3.92 -10.18
N PRO A 22 1.12 -3.27 -10.47
CA PRO A 22 1.99 -2.67 -9.45
C PRO A 22 1.30 -1.57 -8.64
N VAL A 23 0.20 -1.02 -9.17
CA VAL A 23 -0.63 -0.02 -8.49
C VAL A 23 -1.13 -0.52 -7.13
N ILE A 24 -1.39 -1.83 -6.98
CA ILE A 24 -1.82 -2.40 -5.70
C ILE A 24 -0.77 -2.16 -4.61
N ASP A 25 0.51 -2.35 -4.92
CA ASP A 25 1.61 -2.15 -3.98
C ASP A 25 1.79 -0.66 -3.65
N ILE A 26 1.63 0.21 -4.65
CA ILE A 26 1.67 1.68 -4.46
C ILE A 26 0.54 2.14 -3.54
N LEU A 27 -0.68 1.67 -3.77
CA LEU A 27 -1.84 1.96 -2.93
C LEU A 27 -1.64 1.40 -1.52
N HIS A 28 -1.11 0.19 -1.40
CA HIS A 28 -0.79 -0.42 -0.11
C HIS A 28 0.15 0.48 0.69
N LEU A 29 1.27 0.90 0.09
CA LEU A 29 2.23 1.79 0.74
C LEU A 29 1.57 3.12 1.16
N LEU A 30 0.90 3.80 0.23
CA LEU A 30 0.32 5.12 0.48
C LEU A 30 -0.76 5.10 1.56
N PHE A 31 -1.69 4.15 1.50
CA PHE A 31 -2.85 4.15 2.40
C PHE A 31 -2.53 3.58 3.79
N THR A 32 -1.47 2.79 3.92
CA THR A 32 -1.07 2.22 5.23
C THR A 32 0.03 3.03 5.91
N SER A 33 0.88 3.73 5.15
CA SER A 33 2.08 4.37 5.69
C SER A 33 2.07 5.90 5.64
N THR A 34 1.10 6.53 4.96
CA THR A 34 1.06 8.00 4.83
C THR A 34 -0.26 8.62 5.29
N GLY A 35 -0.19 9.91 5.63
CA GLY A 35 -1.36 10.75 5.89
C GLY A 35 -1.91 11.39 4.61
N HIS A 36 -3.08 12.03 4.73
CA HIS A 36 -3.78 12.67 3.61
C HIS A 36 -2.92 13.71 2.87
N GLU A 37 -2.24 14.61 3.59
CA GLU A 37 -1.43 15.66 2.96
C GLU A 37 -0.33 15.12 2.04
N VAL A 38 0.30 14.00 2.44
CA VAL A 38 1.37 13.37 1.65
C VAL A 38 0.79 12.77 0.38
N ARG A 39 -0.34 12.05 0.45
CA ARG A 39 -1.01 11.50 -0.74
C ARG A 39 -1.45 12.61 -1.69
N GLN A 40 -2.11 13.63 -1.15
CA GLN A 40 -2.61 14.75 -1.96
C GLN A 40 -1.48 15.46 -2.71
N ARG A 41 -0.33 15.68 -2.07
CA ARG A 41 0.78 16.42 -2.66
C ARG A 41 1.70 15.57 -3.54
N HIS A 42 1.95 14.32 -3.17
CA HIS A 42 3.08 13.56 -3.71
C HIS A 42 2.70 12.29 -4.49
N THR A 43 1.41 11.91 -4.58
CA THR A 43 1.03 10.73 -5.37
C THR A 43 1.46 10.84 -6.83
N GLY A 44 1.31 12.02 -7.46
CA GLY A 44 1.76 12.23 -8.83
C GLY A 44 3.27 12.03 -9.01
N ASP A 45 4.06 12.62 -8.11
CA ASP A 45 5.52 12.51 -8.10
C ASP A 45 5.98 11.07 -7.87
N LEU A 46 5.31 10.35 -6.97
CA LEU A 46 5.61 8.95 -6.68
C LEU A 46 5.34 8.06 -7.88
N LEU A 47 4.23 8.25 -8.60
CA LEU A 47 3.93 7.49 -9.81
C LEU A 47 4.96 7.74 -10.91
N LEU A 48 5.42 8.99 -11.08
CA LEU A 48 6.49 9.33 -12.01
C LEU A 48 7.83 8.71 -11.61
N HIS A 49 8.18 8.76 -10.33
CA HIS A 49 9.41 8.13 -9.82
C HIS A 49 9.36 6.62 -9.99
N TYR A 50 8.26 5.99 -9.61
CA TYR A 50 8.05 4.55 -9.77
C TYR A 50 8.22 4.12 -11.22
N GLN A 51 7.61 4.86 -12.15
CA GLN A 51 7.74 4.58 -13.58
C GLN A 51 9.21 4.67 -14.05
N ARG A 52 9.92 5.73 -13.67
CA ARG A 52 11.34 5.91 -14.05
C ARG A 52 12.20 4.80 -13.48
N SER A 53 12.10 4.53 -12.19
CA SER A 53 12.86 3.46 -11.53
C SER A 53 12.53 2.08 -12.09
N LEU A 54 11.28 1.83 -12.51
CA LEU A 54 10.92 0.60 -13.20
C LEU A 54 11.63 0.48 -14.54
N PHE A 55 11.66 1.55 -15.34
CA PHE A 55 12.35 1.52 -16.63
C PHE A 55 13.86 1.40 -16.50
N ASP A 56 14.46 2.08 -15.53
CA ASP A 56 15.89 1.94 -15.23
C ASP A 56 16.23 0.49 -14.86
N ALA A 57 15.44 -0.12 -13.95
CA ALA A 57 15.63 -1.52 -13.55
C ALA A 57 15.39 -2.49 -14.72
N LEU A 58 14.40 -2.24 -15.57
CA LEU A 58 14.17 -3.05 -16.77
C LEU A 58 15.34 -2.94 -17.76
N ASP A 59 15.89 -1.75 -17.98
CA ASP A 59 17.04 -1.54 -18.86
C ASP A 59 18.28 -2.31 -18.36
N GLU A 60 18.57 -2.22 -17.05
CA GLU A 60 19.64 -2.98 -16.41
C GLU A 60 19.49 -4.51 -16.61
N HIS A 61 18.26 -5.02 -16.61
CA HIS A 61 17.99 -6.46 -16.79
C HIS A 61 17.86 -6.89 -18.26
N LEU A 62 17.44 -6.01 -19.16
CA LEU A 62 17.24 -6.34 -20.57
C LEU A 62 18.53 -6.14 -21.39
N CYS A 63 19.41 -5.21 -20.99
CA CYS A 63 20.66 -4.94 -21.70
C CYS A 63 21.60 -6.16 -21.75
N VAL A 64 21.52 -7.06 -20.78
CA VAL A 64 22.34 -8.28 -20.70
C VAL A 64 21.86 -9.42 -21.59
N LEU A 65 20.71 -9.28 -22.26
CA LEU A 65 20.18 -10.29 -23.18
C LEU A 65 21.03 -10.37 -24.46
N GLU A 66 21.31 -11.59 -24.93
CA GLU A 66 22.07 -11.78 -26.19
C GLU A 66 21.28 -11.26 -27.41
N ASP A 67 19.96 -11.47 -27.42
CA ASP A 67 19.08 -10.96 -28.47
C ASP A 67 18.65 -9.50 -28.20
N GLN A 68 19.47 -8.58 -28.68
CA GLN A 68 19.25 -7.14 -28.56
C GLN A 68 18.00 -6.64 -29.31
N LYS A 69 17.54 -7.37 -30.34
CA LYS A 69 16.31 -7.03 -31.05
C LYS A 69 15.09 -7.37 -30.20
N LEU A 70 15.11 -8.51 -29.52
CA LEU A 70 14.10 -8.89 -28.54
C LEU A 70 14.11 -7.93 -27.34
N ALA A 71 15.29 -7.61 -26.79
CA ALA A 71 15.42 -6.66 -25.68
C ALA A 71 14.76 -5.31 -26.01
N GLY A 72 15.10 -4.72 -27.17
CA GLY A 72 14.49 -3.47 -27.61
C GLY A 72 12.97 -3.56 -27.88
N LYS A 73 12.46 -4.74 -28.28
CA LYS A 73 11.02 -4.96 -28.44
C LYS A 73 10.31 -5.04 -27.09
N LEU A 74 10.89 -5.73 -26.11
CA LEU A 74 10.36 -5.85 -24.75
C LEU A 74 10.35 -4.48 -24.06
N GLN A 75 11.46 -3.73 -24.15
CA GLN A 75 11.58 -2.41 -23.57
C GLN A 75 10.46 -1.48 -24.04
N ARG A 76 10.25 -1.34 -25.36
CA ARG A 76 9.14 -0.54 -25.91
C ARG A 76 7.77 -1.03 -25.45
N GLY A 77 7.57 -2.35 -25.38
CA GLY A 77 6.34 -2.93 -24.88
C GLY A 77 6.05 -2.56 -23.43
N PHE A 78 7.06 -2.56 -22.56
CA PHE A 78 6.93 -2.14 -21.17
C PHE A 78 6.74 -0.62 -21.03
N GLU A 79 7.42 0.19 -21.83
CA GLU A 79 7.24 1.65 -21.87
C GLU A 79 5.80 2.03 -22.22
N GLU A 80 5.22 1.35 -23.21
CA GLU A 80 3.81 1.54 -23.59
C GLU A 80 2.84 1.04 -22.52
N LEU A 81 3.11 -0.12 -21.91
CA LEU A 81 2.27 -0.74 -20.89
C LEU A 81 2.23 0.08 -19.60
N PHE A 82 3.39 0.58 -19.16
CA PHE A 82 3.57 1.36 -17.94
C PHE A 82 3.70 2.87 -18.22
N ALA A 83 3.20 3.34 -19.35
CA ALA A 83 3.10 4.77 -19.63
C ALA A 83 2.36 5.48 -18.48
N TYR A 84 2.84 6.65 -18.06
CA TYR A 84 2.31 7.38 -16.90
C TYR A 84 0.78 7.52 -16.91
N GLY A 85 0.20 7.86 -18.06
CA GLY A 85 -1.25 7.98 -18.20
C GLY A 85 -2.00 6.68 -17.91
N ARG A 86 -1.46 5.52 -18.33
CA ARG A 86 -2.04 4.21 -18.01
C ARG A 86 -1.87 3.87 -16.53
N LEU A 87 -0.68 4.10 -15.98
CA LEU A 87 -0.41 3.87 -14.56
C LEU A 87 -1.33 4.73 -13.67
N ARG A 88 -1.55 5.99 -14.06
CA ARG A 88 -2.45 6.91 -13.35
C ARG A 88 -3.90 6.48 -13.46
N ALA A 89 -4.37 6.12 -14.65
CA ALA A 89 -5.73 5.63 -14.84
C ALA A 89 -5.98 4.36 -14.01
N GLU A 90 -5.00 3.45 -13.97
CA GLU A 90 -5.07 2.22 -13.18
C GLU A 90 -5.04 2.51 -11.67
N TYR A 91 -4.25 3.50 -11.24
CA TYR A 91 -4.28 4.03 -9.87
C TYR A 91 -5.67 4.51 -9.48
N ASP A 92 -6.28 5.37 -10.29
CA ASP A 92 -7.61 5.92 -10.02
C ASP A 92 -8.70 4.83 -10.02
N ARG A 93 -8.57 3.82 -10.91
CA ARG A 93 -9.45 2.64 -10.96
C ARG A 93 -9.34 1.78 -9.70
N CYS A 94 -8.13 1.62 -9.16
CA CYS A 94 -7.85 0.78 -8.01
C CYS A 94 -8.02 1.49 -6.65
N LEU A 95 -8.35 2.78 -6.60
CA LEU A 95 -8.55 3.53 -5.34
C LEU A 95 -9.43 2.82 -4.28
N PRO A 96 -10.51 2.08 -4.63
CA PRO A 96 -11.26 1.30 -3.66
C PRO A 96 -10.43 0.28 -2.87
N TYR A 97 -9.39 -0.28 -3.48
CA TYR A 97 -8.44 -1.16 -2.79
C TYR A 97 -7.71 -0.40 -1.67
N GLY A 98 -7.34 0.86 -1.89
CA GLY A 98 -6.71 1.73 -0.89
C GLY A 98 -7.56 1.87 0.39
N LEU A 99 -8.89 1.99 0.25
CA LEU A 99 -9.81 1.98 1.39
C LEU A 99 -9.81 0.62 2.09
N GLY A 100 -9.96 -0.46 1.34
CA GLY A 100 -10.03 -1.82 1.89
C GLY A 100 -8.77 -2.20 2.65
N ILE A 101 -7.59 -1.90 2.10
CA ILE A 101 -6.32 -2.20 2.75
C ILE A 101 -6.09 -1.32 3.98
N ALA A 102 -6.51 -0.04 3.95
CA ALA A 102 -6.45 0.82 5.12
C ALA A 102 -7.34 0.31 6.26
N MET A 103 -8.58 -0.09 5.94
CA MET A 103 -9.49 -0.68 6.93
C MET A 103 -8.91 -1.92 7.59
N TRP A 104 -8.23 -2.76 6.81
CA TRP A 104 -7.63 -3.99 7.32
C TRP A 104 -6.35 -3.75 8.12
N LEU A 105 -5.43 -2.91 7.63
CA LEU A 105 -4.06 -2.84 8.15
C LEU A 105 -3.82 -1.67 9.11
N LEU A 106 -4.55 -0.56 9.00
CA LEU A 106 -4.33 0.58 9.91
C LEU A 106 -4.52 0.27 11.39
N PRO A 107 -5.42 -0.62 11.84
CA PRO A 107 -5.49 -1.00 13.24
C PRO A 107 -4.15 -1.54 13.76
N ALA A 108 -3.46 -2.36 12.95
CA ALA A 108 -2.15 -2.90 13.30
C ALA A 108 -1.03 -1.84 13.19
N VAL A 109 -1.04 -1.01 12.14
CA VAL A 109 -0.02 0.02 11.92
C VAL A 109 -0.05 1.13 12.97
N THR A 110 -1.24 1.49 13.44
CA THR A 110 -1.44 2.60 14.38
C THR A 110 -1.68 2.13 15.82
N PHE A 111 -1.39 0.85 16.08
CA PHE A 111 -1.55 0.24 17.38
C PHE A 111 -0.65 0.92 18.42
N ASN A 112 -1.13 1.05 19.66
CA ASN A 112 -0.33 1.64 20.74
C ASN A 112 0.72 0.63 21.21
N PRO A 113 2.04 0.93 21.04
CA PRO A 113 3.09 -0.03 21.39
C PRO A 113 3.12 -0.39 22.88
N ASN A 114 2.62 0.50 23.75
CA ASN A 114 2.56 0.27 25.20
C ASN A 114 1.40 -0.67 25.61
N GLN A 115 0.60 -1.12 24.66
CA GLN A 115 -0.56 -1.98 24.86
C GLN A 115 -0.43 -3.31 24.13
N ILE A 116 0.79 -3.65 23.66
CA ILE A 116 1.05 -4.92 22.99
C ILE A 116 0.89 -6.02 24.03
N LEU A 117 -0.06 -6.92 23.77
CA LEU A 117 -0.23 -8.13 24.54
C LEU A 117 0.98 -9.03 24.31
N ASP A 118 1.58 -9.49 25.40
CA ASP A 118 2.52 -10.59 25.33
C ASP A 118 1.75 -11.85 24.94
N LEU A 119 1.97 -12.33 23.72
CA LEU A 119 1.28 -13.49 23.17
C LEU A 119 1.65 -14.78 23.90
N ASP A 120 2.81 -14.82 24.57
CA ASP A 120 3.25 -15.97 25.35
C ASP A 120 2.50 -16.05 26.70
N GLU A 121 1.94 -14.95 27.18
CA GLU A 121 1.12 -14.87 28.40
C GLU A 121 -0.39 -15.06 28.14
N VAL A 122 -0.82 -15.19 26.87
CA VAL A 122 -2.24 -15.40 26.54
C VAL A 122 -2.59 -16.89 26.59
N THR A 123 -3.55 -17.23 27.43
CA THR A 123 -4.07 -18.60 27.58
C THR A 123 -5.46 -18.76 26.96
N ILE A 124 -5.87 -20.01 26.67
CA ILE A 124 -7.20 -20.33 26.15
C ILE A 124 -8.35 -19.86 27.08
N ASN A 125 -8.09 -19.76 28.39
CA ASN A 125 -9.10 -19.32 29.37
C ASN A 125 -9.36 -17.81 29.31
N ASP A 126 -8.41 -17.04 28.79
CA ASP A 126 -8.57 -15.60 28.60
C ASP A 126 -9.59 -15.25 27.53
N PHE A 127 -9.77 -16.10 26.52
CA PHE A 127 -10.81 -15.93 25.49
C PHE A 127 -12.20 -16.31 25.98
N LYS A 128 -12.30 -17.01 27.12
CA LYS A 128 -13.57 -17.47 27.71
C LYS A 128 -14.08 -16.55 28.81
N THR A 129 -13.21 -15.75 29.40
CA THR A 129 -13.55 -14.80 30.45
C THR A 129 -13.82 -13.42 29.85
N ASN A 130 -14.84 -12.72 30.34
CA ASN A 130 -15.23 -11.37 29.88
C ASN A 130 -14.23 -10.29 30.37
N ASN A 131 -12.93 -10.64 30.42
CA ASN A 131 -11.89 -9.89 31.09
C ASN A 131 -11.50 -8.69 30.22
N HIS A 132 -11.75 -7.49 30.72
CA HIS A 132 -11.69 -6.25 29.93
C HIS A 132 -10.26 -5.84 29.56
N GLU A 133 -9.25 -6.32 30.30
CA GLU A 133 -7.83 -6.03 30.05
C GLU A 133 -7.34 -6.56 28.69
N LYS A 134 -7.95 -7.62 28.16
CA LYS A 134 -7.56 -8.20 26.85
C LYS A 134 -8.41 -7.70 25.67
N LYS A 135 -9.42 -6.86 25.91
CA LYS A 135 -10.11 -6.07 24.87
C LYS A 135 -9.27 -4.88 24.38
N ILE A 136 -8.16 -4.57 25.05
CA ILE A 136 -7.26 -3.48 24.67
C ILE A 136 -6.67 -3.69 23.27
N ALA A 137 -6.47 -4.94 22.83
CA ALA A 137 -6.08 -5.28 21.45
C ALA A 137 -7.10 -4.85 20.38
N GLN A 138 -8.35 -4.53 20.77
CA GLN A 138 -9.42 -4.05 19.89
C GLN A 138 -9.59 -2.54 19.93
N MET A 139 -8.87 -1.83 20.82
CA MET A 139 -8.95 -0.37 20.89
C MET A 139 -8.11 0.24 19.78
N VAL A 140 -8.77 0.58 18.68
CA VAL A 140 -8.18 1.38 17.61
C VAL A 140 -7.79 2.76 18.14
N SER A 141 -6.64 3.27 17.71
CA SER A 141 -6.09 4.52 18.22
C SER A 141 -6.83 5.76 17.68
N VAL A 142 -6.60 6.92 18.31
CA VAL A 142 -7.09 8.20 17.77
C VAL A 142 -6.52 8.45 16.36
N ASP A 143 -5.29 8.01 16.10
CA ASP A 143 -4.66 8.13 14.79
C ASP A 143 -5.36 7.25 13.74
N TYR A 144 -5.73 6.01 14.08
CA TYR A 144 -6.58 5.16 13.22
C TYR A 144 -7.84 5.91 12.79
N HIS A 145 -8.60 6.44 13.76
CA HIS A 145 -9.87 7.10 13.48
C HIS A 145 -9.69 8.34 12.60
N LYS A 146 -8.65 9.14 12.87
CA LYS A 146 -8.29 10.29 12.05
C LYS A 146 -8.00 9.86 10.61
N ARG A 147 -7.07 8.91 10.42
CA ARG A 147 -6.65 8.46 9.09
C ARG A 147 -7.79 7.84 8.30
N MET A 148 -8.63 7.01 8.94
CA MET A 148 -9.79 6.41 8.29
C MET A 148 -10.83 7.45 7.85
N ARG A 149 -11.11 8.45 8.70
CA ARG A 149 -12.00 9.55 8.34
C ARG A 149 -11.45 10.34 7.15
N ASP A 150 -10.17 10.71 7.20
CA ASP A 150 -9.56 11.52 6.14
C ASP A 150 -9.55 10.75 4.80
N ILE A 151 -9.28 9.43 4.82
CA ILE A 151 -9.39 8.55 3.63
C ILE A 151 -10.83 8.52 3.09
N ALA A 152 -11.82 8.34 3.96
CA ALA A 152 -13.22 8.27 3.53
C ALA A 152 -13.69 9.58 2.89
N LEU A 153 -13.31 10.73 3.46
CA LEU A 153 -13.61 12.05 2.91
C LEU A 153 -12.90 12.26 1.56
N GLU A 154 -11.61 11.94 1.47
CA GLU A 154 -10.83 12.04 0.24
C GLU A 154 -11.48 11.24 -0.90
N LEU A 155 -11.88 9.99 -0.64
CA LEU A 155 -12.52 9.15 -1.65
C LEU A 155 -13.94 9.60 -2.01
N TYR A 156 -14.65 10.21 -1.06
CA TYR A 156 -15.96 10.83 -1.33
C TYR A 156 -15.82 12.05 -2.25
N GLU A 157 -14.86 12.93 -1.98
CA GLU A 157 -14.58 14.13 -2.78
C GLU A 157 -14.12 13.78 -4.19
N GLN A 158 -13.35 12.69 -4.35
CA GLN A 158 -12.94 12.15 -5.66
C GLN A 158 -14.05 11.39 -6.41
N GLY A 159 -15.25 11.30 -5.83
CA GLY A 159 -16.39 10.59 -6.43
C GLY A 159 -16.26 9.06 -6.43
N VAL A 160 -15.25 8.50 -5.76
CA VAL A 160 -14.94 7.06 -5.79
C VAL A 160 -16.06 6.26 -5.13
N LEU A 161 -16.52 6.70 -3.95
CA LEU A 161 -17.57 6.00 -3.20
C LEU A 161 -18.91 5.96 -3.94
N GLN A 162 -19.20 7.01 -4.69
CA GLN A 162 -20.39 7.16 -5.51
C GLN A 162 -20.33 6.21 -6.71
N ARG A 163 -19.16 6.10 -7.35
CA ARG A 163 -18.91 5.13 -8.43
C ARG A 163 -19.05 3.69 -7.96
N LEU A 164 -18.51 3.37 -6.77
CA LEU A 164 -18.65 2.06 -6.11
C LEU A 164 -20.12 1.69 -5.91
N ARG A 165 -20.93 2.61 -5.35
CA ARG A 165 -22.36 2.38 -5.11
C ARG A 165 -23.14 2.11 -6.38
N ASN A 166 -22.76 2.76 -7.49
CA ASN A 166 -23.47 2.68 -8.75
C ASN A 166 -22.95 1.53 -9.67
N GLY A 167 -21.93 0.78 -9.24
CA GLY A 167 -21.34 -0.31 -10.04
C GLY A 167 -20.50 0.14 -11.24
N CYS A 168 -20.05 1.39 -11.29
CA CYS A 168 -19.25 1.95 -12.39
C CYS A 168 -17.76 2.03 -12.01
N ILE A 169 -17.07 0.89 -11.95
CA ILE A 169 -15.62 0.78 -11.69
C ILE A 169 -14.91 0.24 -12.91
#